data_AF-A0A1W2TXE8-F1
#
_entry.id   AF-A0A1W2TXE8-F1
#
_cell.length_a   1.000
_cell.length_b   1.000
_cell.length_c   1.000
_cell.angle_alpha   90.00
_cell.angle_beta   90.00
_cell.angle_gamma   90.00
#
_symmetry.space_group_name_H-M   'P 1'
#
loop_
_entity.id
_entity.type
_entity.pdbx_description
1 polymer ?
#
loop_
_entity_poly.entity_id
_entity_poly.type
_entity_poly.pdbx_seq_one_letter_code
_entity_poly.pdbx_strand_id
1 'polypeptide(L)'
;MDFNPSDEWKAYWRHKMFLQFRGYRLGIEYGKKYDEPILPDLPKQGRPPEVFVSGVKQTALPWVPIVNPIDMDMVATGRFLGPRNLKAFNAVKRLKGYFERKHPGMMYNRCLGWGSNGLAAAFDLKYPPGEKVVVKMVFSEKRNHRNTEVASLRALLKAEHIVQLLYGDNVDETTAIGAGEEPTPNFFITEMLENGDLGQFITLVRQHGERVPNAVLWRFCLCFIRMCIALAHPPSLLKDFKDRPAPISETVPEKYKHEPIPNVHFDFDPKNVFVGNISQKGEHDLTPLLKVIGLAGIST
;
A
#
# COMPACT_ATOMS: atom_id res chain seq x y z
N MET A 1 9.03 -15.56 -35.88
CA MET A 1 9.61 -16.83 -35.42
C MET A 1 9.69 -16.74 -33.91
N ASP A 2 8.83 -17.45 -33.21
CA ASP A 2 8.82 -17.46 -31.74
C ASP A 2 9.96 -18.38 -31.26
N PHE A 3 10.92 -17.79 -30.56
CA PHE A 3 12.01 -18.55 -29.95
C PHE A 3 11.45 -19.32 -28.74
N ASN A 4 11.18 -20.61 -28.92
CA ASN A 4 10.90 -21.52 -27.82
C ASN A 4 12.19 -22.25 -27.43
N PRO A 5 12.83 -21.90 -26.30
CA PRO A 5 14.08 -22.53 -25.91
C PRO A 5 13.87 -24.03 -25.66
N SER A 6 14.88 -24.83 -26.03
CA SER A 6 14.88 -26.26 -25.74
C SER A 6 14.81 -26.52 -24.23
N ASP A 7 14.33 -27.70 -23.84
CA ASP A 7 14.25 -28.06 -22.42
C ASP A 7 15.63 -28.13 -21.76
N GLU A 8 16.67 -28.47 -22.53
CA GLU A 8 18.07 -28.39 -22.12
C GLU A 8 18.48 -26.94 -21.81
N TRP A 9 18.08 -25.98 -22.65
CA TRP A 9 18.37 -24.56 -22.41
C TRP A 9 17.65 -24.05 -21.16
N LYS A 10 16.38 -24.44 -20.97
CA LYS A 10 15.60 -24.12 -19.77
C LYS A 10 16.25 -24.72 -18.51
N ALA A 11 16.72 -25.97 -18.58
CA ALA A 11 17.42 -26.63 -17.48
C ALA A 11 18.75 -25.94 -17.14
N TYR A 12 19.55 -25.62 -18.16
CA TYR A 12 20.79 -24.86 -18.02
C TYR A 12 20.55 -23.49 -17.36
N TRP A 13 19.53 -22.76 -17.82
CA TRP A 13 19.21 -21.44 -17.29
C TRP A 13 18.75 -21.50 -15.83
N ARG A 14 17.92 -22.48 -15.46
CA ARG A 14 17.51 -22.74 -14.06
C ARG A 14 18.72 -23.03 -13.17
N HIS A 15 19.63 -23.88 -13.64
CA HIS A 15 20.86 -24.22 -12.90
C HIS A 15 21.74 -22.98 -12.71
N LYS A 16 21.95 -22.20 -13.77
CA LYS A 16 22.71 -20.94 -13.73
C LYS A 16 22.13 -19.94 -12.74
N MET A 17 20.82 -19.70 -12.79
CA MET A 17 20.15 -18.77 -11.86
C MET A 17 20.17 -19.29 -10.42
N PHE A 18 19.97 -20.59 -10.21
CA PHE A 18 20.06 -21.20 -8.88
C PHE A 18 21.44 -20.96 -8.25
N LEU A 19 22.52 -21.18 -9.00
CA LEU A 19 23.88 -20.91 -8.54
C LEU A 19 24.11 -19.41 -8.26
N GLN A 20 23.60 -18.53 -9.12
CA GLN A 20 23.64 -17.08 -8.90
C GLN A 20 22.92 -16.69 -7.60
N PHE A 21 21.70 -17.19 -7.37
CA PHE A 21 20.92 -16.87 -6.17
C PHE A 21 21.44 -17.55 -4.89
N ARG A 22 22.11 -18.70 -4.99
CA ARG A 22 22.79 -19.34 -3.85
C ARG A 22 23.91 -18.47 -3.30
N GLY A 23 24.68 -17.81 -4.17
CA GLY A 23 25.72 -16.85 -3.77
C GLY A 23 25.16 -15.71 -2.91
N TYR A 24 24.00 -15.17 -3.29
CA TYR A 24 23.29 -14.15 -2.51
C TYR A 24 22.82 -14.68 -1.14
N ARG A 25 22.33 -15.92 -1.07
CA ARG A 25 21.85 -16.53 0.19
C ARG A 25 22.99 -16.74 1.21
N LEU A 26 24.21 -16.98 0.72
CA LEU A 26 25.39 -17.24 1.55
C LEU A 26 26.27 -16.00 1.78
N GLY A 27 25.90 -14.83 1.23
CA GLY A 27 26.64 -13.58 1.41
C GLY A 27 28.02 -13.54 0.74
N ILE A 28 28.21 -14.32 -0.34
CA ILE A 28 29.50 -14.40 -1.04
C ILE A 28 29.47 -13.44 -2.25
N GLU A 29 30.48 -12.58 -2.37
CA GLU A 29 30.60 -11.59 -3.45
C GLU A 29 30.64 -12.22 -4.85
N TYR A 30 30.14 -11.44 -5.81
CA TYR A 30 29.97 -11.78 -7.21
C TYR A 30 31.34 -12.12 -7.86
N GLY A 31 31.51 -13.36 -8.35
CA GLY A 31 32.66 -13.72 -9.22
C GLY A 31 33.48 -14.96 -8.85
N LYS A 32 33.23 -15.64 -7.72
CA LYS A 32 33.93 -16.91 -7.42
C LYS A 32 33.29 -18.08 -8.19
N LYS A 33 34.11 -18.78 -9.00
CA LYS A 33 33.70 -20.03 -9.68
C LYS A 33 33.58 -21.15 -8.65
N TYR A 34 32.53 -21.96 -8.78
CA TYR A 34 32.32 -23.17 -7.98
C TYR A 34 32.92 -24.35 -8.73
N ASP A 35 33.97 -24.99 -8.17
CA ASP A 35 34.61 -26.18 -8.73
C ASP A 35 34.26 -27.46 -7.93
N GLU A 36 33.03 -27.58 -7.41
CA GLU A 36 32.59 -28.80 -6.73
C GLU A 36 31.37 -29.44 -7.42
N PRO A 37 31.42 -30.75 -7.72
CA PRO A 37 30.25 -31.48 -8.17
C PRO A 37 29.50 -32.07 -6.97
N ILE A 38 28.17 -31.89 -6.95
CA ILE A 38 27.15 -32.95 -6.80
C ILE A 38 25.83 -32.36 -6.26
N LEU A 39 24.76 -32.76 -6.95
CA LEU A 39 23.34 -32.59 -6.64
C LEU A 39 22.82 -33.75 -5.78
N PRO A 40 21.75 -33.50 -4.99
CA PRO A 40 20.47 -34.09 -5.40
C PRO A 40 19.26 -33.12 -5.40
N ASP A 41 19.40 -31.88 -4.91
CA ASP A 41 18.25 -31.03 -4.56
C ASP A 41 17.93 -29.90 -5.55
N LEU A 42 17.96 -30.19 -6.85
CA LEU A 42 17.27 -29.30 -7.79
C LEU A 42 15.75 -29.46 -7.60
N PRO A 43 14.97 -28.36 -7.50
CA PRO A 43 13.52 -28.44 -7.50
C PRO A 43 13.05 -29.17 -8.76
N LYS A 44 12.44 -30.34 -8.59
CA LYS A 44 11.88 -31.12 -9.71
C LYS A 44 10.64 -30.40 -10.22
N GLN A 45 10.50 -30.29 -11.55
CA GLN A 45 9.35 -29.68 -12.19
C GLN A 45 8.04 -30.32 -11.66
N GLY A 46 7.11 -29.49 -11.19
CA GLY A 46 5.82 -29.94 -10.67
C GLY A 46 5.81 -30.35 -9.18
N ARG A 47 6.93 -30.25 -8.45
CA ARG A 47 6.94 -30.40 -6.99
C ARG A 47 7.29 -29.06 -6.31
N PRO A 48 6.49 -28.59 -5.34
CA PRO A 48 6.87 -27.44 -4.54
C PRO A 48 8.15 -27.77 -3.75
N PRO A 49 9.09 -26.82 -3.59
CA PRO A 49 10.30 -27.05 -2.80
C PRO A 49 9.92 -27.31 -1.33
N GLU A 50 10.57 -28.29 -0.70
CA GLU A 50 10.44 -28.50 0.74
C GLU A 50 11.10 -27.32 1.47
N VAL A 51 10.27 -26.45 2.03
CA VAL A 51 10.72 -25.33 2.86
C VAL A 51 10.72 -25.79 4.30
N PHE A 52 11.89 -26.06 4.87
CA PHE A 52 12.05 -26.16 6.31
C PHE A 52 11.86 -24.76 6.92
N VAL A 53 10.70 -24.52 7.51
CA VAL A 53 10.43 -23.34 8.34
C VAL A 53 10.65 -23.77 9.79
N SER A 54 11.77 -23.39 10.41
CA SER A 54 11.88 -23.55 11.86
C SER A 54 10.91 -22.58 12.52
N GLY A 55 10.18 -23.05 13.53
CA GLY A 55 9.10 -22.29 14.18
C GLY A 55 9.64 -21.06 14.91
N VAL A 56 9.69 -19.92 14.23
CA VAL A 56 9.93 -18.62 14.87
C VAL A 56 8.57 -18.06 15.30
N LYS A 57 8.29 -18.10 16.61
CA LYS A 57 7.23 -17.27 17.20
C LYS A 57 7.71 -15.81 17.15
N GLN A 58 7.23 -15.06 16.17
CA GLN A 58 7.44 -13.62 16.11
C GLN A 58 6.36 -12.92 16.96
N THR A 59 6.74 -12.47 18.15
CA THR A 59 5.96 -11.47 18.90
C THR A 59 6.47 -10.10 18.51
N ALA A 60 5.79 -9.42 17.60
CA ALA A 60 6.05 -8.01 17.31
C ALA A 60 5.22 -7.15 18.29
N LEU A 61 5.89 -6.34 19.09
CA LEU A 61 5.23 -5.24 19.80
C LEU A 61 5.00 -4.10 18.79
N PRO A 62 3.80 -3.48 18.76
CA PRO A 62 3.54 -2.36 17.85
C PRO A 62 4.42 -1.16 18.24
N TRP A 63 5.43 -0.88 17.42
CA TRP A 63 6.24 0.34 17.53
C TRP A 63 5.79 1.35 16.47
N VAL A 64 5.56 2.60 16.88
CA VAL A 64 5.09 3.70 16.02
C VAL A 64 6.30 4.59 15.68
N PRO A 65 6.73 4.72 14.42
CA PRO A 65 7.82 5.61 14.06
C PRO A 65 7.32 7.04 14.03
N ILE A 66 8.17 7.91 14.54
CA ILE A 66 8.02 9.35 14.43
C ILE A 66 8.56 9.75 13.04
N VAL A 67 7.72 9.65 11.99
CA VAL A 67 8.07 10.02 10.60
C VAL A 67 8.33 11.53 10.47
N ASN A 68 7.76 12.32 11.37
CA ASN A 68 8.06 13.73 11.54
C ASN A 68 8.53 13.94 12.98
N PRO A 69 9.68 14.58 13.25
CA PRO A 69 10.24 14.72 14.59
C PRO A 69 9.34 15.48 15.58
N ILE A 70 8.27 16.08 15.07
CA ILE A 70 7.28 16.79 15.86
C ILE A 70 6.02 15.93 15.89
N ASP A 71 5.52 15.64 17.08
CA ASP A 71 4.18 15.11 17.22
C ASP A 71 3.18 16.28 17.14
N MET A 72 2.42 16.35 16.03
CA MET A 72 1.44 17.43 15.80
C MET A 72 0.32 17.45 16.86
N ASP A 73 0.03 16.32 17.49
CA ASP A 73 -0.99 16.24 18.54
C ASP A 73 -0.51 16.81 19.87
N MET A 74 0.80 16.82 20.09
CA MET A 74 1.43 17.37 21.29
C MET A 74 1.75 18.87 21.20
N VAL A 75 1.59 19.48 20.02
CA VAL A 75 1.84 20.92 19.85
C VAL A 75 0.68 21.73 20.44
N ALA A 76 0.94 22.51 21.50
CA ALA A 76 -0.06 23.39 22.08
C ALA A 76 -0.32 24.66 21.22
N THR A 77 0.72 25.19 20.59
CA THR A 77 0.65 26.46 19.83
C THR A 77 1.48 26.44 18.56
N GLY A 78 0.95 27.02 17.50
CA GLY A 78 1.63 27.16 16.20
C GLY A 78 2.70 28.24 16.16
N ARG A 79 2.86 29.04 17.22
CA ARG A 79 3.73 30.25 17.24
C ARG A 79 5.19 29.99 16.86
N PHE A 80 5.70 28.80 17.16
CA PHE A 80 7.10 28.41 16.93
C PHE A 80 7.27 27.41 15.78
N LEU A 81 6.20 27.14 15.03
CA LEU A 81 6.26 26.21 13.91
C LEU A 81 6.71 26.92 12.64
N GLY A 82 7.64 26.30 11.92
CA GLY A 82 7.95 26.70 10.54
C GLY A 82 6.72 26.58 9.63
N PRO A 83 6.70 27.25 8.47
CA PRO A 83 5.49 27.37 7.63
C PRO A 83 4.83 26.04 7.25
N ARG A 84 5.64 25.00 6.97
CA ARG A 84 5.14 23.64 6.64
C ARG A 84 4.39 23.02 7.82
N ASN A 85 4.96 23.11 9.02
CA ASN A 85 4.39 22.51 10.22
C ASN A 85 3.18 23.31 10.72
N LEU A 86 3.20 24.63 10.54
CA LEU A 86 2.06 25.50 10.85
C LEU A 86 0.84 25.14 9.99
N LYS A 87 1.02 24.88 8.69
CA LYS A 87 -0.06 24.40 7.82
C LYS A 87 -0.66 23.08 8.31
N ALA A 88 0.18 22.11 8.65
CA ALA A 88 -0.26 20.82 9.17
C ALA A 88 -1.00 20.95 10.50
N PHE A 89 -0.46 21.75 11.42
CA PHE A 89 -1.09 22.04 12.72
C PHE A 89 -2.49 22.65 12.56
N ASN A 90 -2.64 23.65 11.69
CA ASN A 90 -3.93 24.26 11.41
C ASN A 90 -4.91 23.27 10.76
N ALA A 91 -4.42 22.39 9.88
CA ALA A 91 -5.23 21.34 9.27
C ALA A 91 -5.72 20.30 10.30
N VAL A 92 -4.87 19.88 11.25
CA VAL A 92 -5.27 19.00 12.35
C VAL A 92 -6.39 19.64 13.17
N LYS A 93 -6.23 20.91 13.58
CA LYS A 93 -7.26 21.64 14.33
C LYS A 93 -8.58 21.74 13.55
N ARG A 94 -8.49 22.04 12.26
CA ARG A 94 -9.66 22.14 11.38
C ARG A 94 -10.39 20.80 11.24
N LEU A 95 -9.66 19.70 11.05
CA LEU A 95 -10.24 18.36 10.99
C LEU A 95 -10.92 17.97 12.30
N LYS A 96 -10.25 18.16 13.44
CA LYS A 96 -10.82 17.89 14.78
C LYS A 96 -12.16 18.60 14.95
N GLY A 97 -12.17 19.92 14.78
CA GLY A 97 -13.39 20.72 14.94
C GLY A 97 -14.51 20.37 13.95
N TYR A 98 -14.16 20.10 12.69
CA TYR A 98 -15.15 19.74 11.67
C TYR A 98 -15.83 18.40 11.96
N PHE A 99 -15.06 17.35 12.22
CA PHE A 99 -15.61 16.01 12.45
C PHE A 99 -16.35 15.91 13.79
N GLU A 100 -15.86 16.59 14.85
CA GLU A 100 -16.56 16.65 16.14
C GLU A 100 -17.97 17.26 15.99
N ARG A 101 -18.12 18.32 15.19
CA ARG A 101 -19.41 19.00 14.99
C ARG A 101 -20.33 18.30 13.99
N LYS A 102 -19.80 17.88 12.84
CA LYS A 102 -20.59 17.42 11.69
C LYS A 102 -20.69 15.90 11.59
N HIS A 103 -19.77 15.16 12.22
CA HIS A 103 -19.68 13.70 12.14
C HIS A 103 -19.38 13.07 13.51
N PRO A 104 -20.28 13.18 14.51
CA PRO A 104 -20.03 12.69 15.88
C PRO A 104 -19.81 11.17 15.99
N GLY A 105 -20.06 10.42 14.92
CA GLY A 105 -19.71 9.00 14.81
C GLY A 105 -18.24 8.73 14.46
N MET A 106 -17.45 9.76 14.17
CA MET A 106 -16.03 9.67 13.83
C MET A 106 -15.21 10.48 14.82
N MET A 107 -14.42 9.79 15.64
CA MET A 107 -13.59 10.42 16.67
C MET A 107 -12.16 10.52 16.17
N TYR A 108 -11.58 11.72 16.28
CA TYR A 108 -10.16 11.90 15.95
C TYR A 108 -9.29 11.03 16.86
N ASN A 109 -8.38 10.26 16.26
CA ASN A 109 -7.42 9.45 17.00
C ASN A 109 -6.05 10.15 17.06
N ARG A 110 -5.38 10.29 15.90
CA ARG A 110 -4.03 10.86 15.81
C ARG A 110 -3.67 11.34 14.42
N CYS A 111 -2.67 12.21 14.33
CA CYS A 111 -2.02 12.60 13.09
C CYS A 111 -1.10 11.48 12.62
N LEU A 112 -1.30 10.97 11.40
CA LEU A 112 -0.46 9.92 10.82
C LEU A 112 0.74 10.50 10.09
N GLY A 113 0.59 11.67 9.45
CA GLY A 113 1.68 12.34 8.77
C GLY A 113 1.20 13.48 7.87
N TRP A 114 2.13 14.35 7.45
CA TRP A 114 1.85 15.45 6.53
C TRP A 114 2.97 15.67 5.51
N GLY A 115 2.55 16.00 4.30
CA GLY A 115 3.40 16.33 3.16
C GLY A 115 3.29 17.80 2.77
N SER A 116 3.81 18.13 1.59
CA SER A 116 3.60 19.43 0.94
C SER A 116 2.13 19.65 0.55
N ASN A 117 1.44 18.58 0.16
CA ASN A 117 0.12 18.64 -0.46
C ASN A 117 -1.04 18.36 0.50
N GLY A 118 -0.77 17.85 1.70
CA GLY A 118 -1.84 17.45 2.61
C GLY A 118 -1.38 16.82 3.91
N LEU A 119 -2.37 16.35 4.67
CA LEU A 119 -2.30 15.72 5.97
C LEU A 119 -3.12 14.43 5.96
N ALA A 120 -2.63 13.39 6.61
CA ALA A 120 -3.38 12.18 6.91
C ALA A 120 -3.58 12.06 8.43
N ALA A 121 -4.81 11.74 8.85
CA ALA A 121 -5.16 11.53 10.25
C ALA A 121 -6.02 10.27 10.39
N ALA A 122 -5.80 9.53 11.47
CA ALA A 122 -6.62 8.38 11.84
C ALA A 122 -7.84 8.84 12.62
N PHE A 123 -8.98 8.20 12.34
CA PHE A 123 -10.23 8.38 13.05
C PHE A 123 -10.77 7.01 13.47
N ASP A 124 -11.29 6.94 14.70
CA ASP A 124 -12.02 5.78 15.20
C ASP A 124 -13.51 5.95 14.87
N LEU A 125 -14.13 4.89 14.36
CA LEU A 125 -15.56 4.85 14.11
C LEU A 125 -16.28 4.40 15.39
N LYS A 126 -17.37 5.09 15.71
CA LYS A 126 -18.30 4.68 16.77
C LYS A 126 -19.12 3.48 16.33
N TYR A 127 -19.47 3.43 15.04
CA TYR A 127 -20.25 2.35 14.44
C TYR A 127 -19.71 2.00 13.04
N PRO A 128 -19.27 0.76 12.82
CA PRO A 128 -19.08 -0.28 13.83
C PRO A 128 -17.93 0.07 14.80
N PRO A 129 -18.03 -0.29 16.10
CA PRO A 129 -17.04 0.07 17.09
C PRO A 129 -15.71 -0.65 16.84
N GLY A 130 -14.60 0.08 16.96
CA GLY A 130 -13.25 -0.45 16.80
C GLY A 130 -12.72 -0.42 15.36
N GLU A 131 -13.56 -0.09 14.38
CA GLU A 131 -13.07 0.20 13.03
C GLU A 131 -12.37 1.56 12.99
N LYS A 132 -11.32 1.64 12.17
CA LYS A 132 -10.53 2.85 11.96
C LYS A 132 -10.48 3.20 10.50
N VAL A 133 -10.44 4.50 10.25
CA VAL A 133 -10.32 5.05 8.90
C VAL A 133 -9.25 6.11 8.85
N VAL A 134 -8.73 6.36 7.65
CA VAL A 134 -7.80 7.45 7.39
C VAL A 134 -8.55 8.56 6.69
N VAL A 135 -8.54 9.76 7.30
CA VAL A 135 -8.98 10.98 6.65
C VAL A 135 -7.77 11.69 6.09
N LYS A 136 -7.72 11.82 4.76
CA LYS A 136 -6.67 12.57 4.06
C LYS A 136 -7.22 13.92 3.63
N MET A 137 -6.64 14.99 4.19
CA MET A 137 -6.97 16.38 3.87
C MET A 137 -5.93 16.95 2.90
N VAL A 138 -6.40 17.57 1.83
CA VAL A 138 -5.58 18.27 0.84
C VAL A 138 -5.47 19.75 1.23
N PHE A 139 -4.26 20.29 1.26
CA PHE A 139 -4.02 21.69 1.64
C PHE A 139 -4.42 22.69 0.56
N SER A 140 -4.49 22.24 -0.69
CA SER A 140 -4.96 23.09 -1.79
C SER A 140 -6.44 23.38 -1.65
N GLU A 141 -6.79 24.66 -1.75
CA GLU A 141 -8.19 25.11 -1.87
C GLU A 141 -8.80 24.68 -3.21
N LYS A 142 -7.95 24.46 -4.23
CA LYS A 142 -8.37 23.91 -5.51
C LYS A 142 -8.69 22.42 -5.34
N ARG A 143 -9.96 22.06 -5.48
CA ARG A 143 -10.46 20.69 -5.36
C ARG A 143 -9.91 19.74 -6.44
N ASN A 144 -9.32 20.25 -7.52
CA ASN A 144 -8.80 19.46 -8.65
C ASN A 144 -7.82 18.37 -8.22
N HIS A 145 -6.85 18.67 -7.34
CA HIS A 145 -5.87 17.66 -6.89
C HIS A 145 -6.52 16.53 -6.09
N ARG A 146 -7.52 16.85 -5.25
CA ARG A 146 -8.33 15.83 -4.57
C ARG A 146 -9.11 15.01 -5.59
N ASN A 147 -9.78 15.68 -6.52
CA ASN A 147 -10.66 15.04 -7.50
C ASN A 147 -9.90 14.05 -8.38
N THR A 148 -8.65 14.37 -8.78
CA THR A 148 -7.79 13.42 -9.51
C THR A 148 -7.50 12.19 -8.66
N GLU A 149 -7.01 12.34 -7.43
CA GLU A 149 -6.67 11.20 -6.57
C GLU A 149 -7.90 10.34 -6.23
N VAL A 150 -9.04 10.98 -5.95
CA VAL A 150 -10.32 10.29 -5.71
C VAL A 150 -10.81 9.57 -6.96
N ALA A 151 -10.74 10.19 -8.14
CA ALA A 151 -11.11 9.55 -9.40
C ALA A 151 -10.23 8.32 -9.65
N SER A 152 -8.93 8.43 -9.36
CA SER A 152 -8.01 7.31 -9.46
C SER A 152 -8.39 6.15 -8.56
N LEU A 153 -8.64 6.43 -7.28
CA LEU A 153 -9.02 5.41 -6.30
C LEU A 153 -10.41 4.82 -6.61
N ARG A 154 -11.35 5.62 -7.13
CA ARG A 154 -12.65 5.14 -7.61
C ARG A 154 -12.49 4.12 -8.72
N ALA A 155 -11.61 4.37 -9.69
CA ALA A 155 -11.34 3.44 -10.78
C ALA A 155 -10.77 2.10 -10.28
N LEU A 156 -10.09 2.09 -9.13
CA LEU A 156 -9.46 0.91 -8.54
C LEU A 156 -10.27 0.30 -7.39
N LEU A 157 -11.53 0.69 -7.22
CA LEU A 157 -12.41 0.06 -6.25
C LEU A 157 -12.44 -1.45 -6.47
N LYS A 158 -12.56 -2.19 -5.36
CA LYS A 158 -12.54 -3.65 -5.25
C LYS A 158 -11.17 -4.30 -5.41
N ALA A 159 -10.13 -3.60 -5.86
CA ALA A 159 -8.79 -4.18 -5.97
C ALA A 159 -8.22 -4.53 -4.57
N GLU A 160 -7.91 -5.80 -4.32
CA GLU A 160 -7.40 -6.27 -3.03
C GLU A 160 -6.08 -5.59 -2.61
N HIS A 161 -5.18 -5.32 -3.55
CA HIS A 161 -3.84 -4.78 -3.31
C HIS A 161 -3.76 -3.25 -3.50
N ILE A 162 -4.90 -2.56 -3.60
CA ILE A 162 -4.97 -1.09 -3.61
C ILE A 162 -5.71 -0.65 -2.35
N VAL A 163 -5.25 0.44 -1.73
CA VAL A 163 -5.97 1.03 -0.59
C VAL A 163 -7.37 1.48 -1.04
N GLN A 164 -8.40 1.01 -0.33
CA GLN A 164 -9.78 1.25 -0.69
C GLN A 164 -10.27 2.62 -0.24
N LEU A 165 -10.93 3.33 -1.16
CA LEU A 165 -11.68 4.56 -0.90
C LEU A 165 -13.02 4.20 -0.23
N LEU A 166 -13.25 4.77 0.96
CA LEU A 166 -14.50 4.59 1.70
C LEU A 166 -15.46 5.77 1.46
N TYR A 167 -14.92 6.98 1.33
CA TYR A 167 -15.68 8.18 1.03
C TYR A 167 -14.85 9.17 0.24
N GLY A 168 -15.45 9.78 -0.78
CA GLY A 168 -14.76 10.78 -1.61
C GLY A 168 -15.71 11.54 -2.52
N ASP A 169 -16.92 11.89 -2.07
CA ASP A 169 -17.91 12.49 -2.95
C ASP A 169 -17.45 13.78 -3.63
N ASN A 170 -17.85 13.93 -4.89
CA ASN A 170 -17.70 15.17 -5.62
C ASN A 170 -18.69 16.16 -5.01
N VAL A 171 -18.24 16.91 -4.01
CA VAL A 171 -19.01 18.07 -3.56
C VAL A 171 -19.04 19.05 -4.73
N ASP A 172 -20.19 19.16 -5.40
CA ASP A 172 -20.43 20.16 -6.43
C ASP A 172 -20.00 21.54 -5.93
N GLU A 173 -19.39 22.34 -6.80
CA GLU A 173 -18.98 23.73 -6.48
C GLU A 173 -20.17 24.61 -6.09
N THR A 174 -21.39 24.15 -6.33
CA THR A 174 -22.66 24.89 -6.24
C THR A 174 -23.49 24.61 -4.99
N THR A 175 -23.05 23.79 -4.01
CA THR A 175 -23.74 23.78 -2.71
C THR A 175 -23.39 25.06 -1.95
N ALA A 176 -24.27 26.03 -2.18
CA ALA A 176 -24.33 27.37 -1.64
C ALA A 176 -23.68 27.50 -0.26
N ILE A 177 -22.75 28.45 -0.18
CA ILE A 177 -22.41 29.13 1.06
C ILE A 177 -23.71 29.76 1.57
N GLY A 178 -24.45 29.03 2.41
CA GLY A 178 -25.36 29.66 3.34
C GLY A 178 -24.51 30.61 4.18
N ALA A 179 -24.82 31.90 4.14
CA ALA A 179 -24.10 32.94 4.87
C ALA A 179 -24.01 32.56 6.36
N GLY A 180 -22.88 31.98 6.78
CA GLY A 180 -22.63 31.56 8.16
C GLY A 180 -22.07 30.14 8.36
N GLU A 181 -22.08 29.25 7.36
CA GLU A 181 -21.46 27.92 7.53
C GLU A 181 -19.96 27.91 7.18
N GLU A 182 -19.14 27.33 8.06
CA GLU A 182 -17.71 27.15 7.81
C GLU A 182 -17.48 26.25 6.58
N PRO A 183 -16.52 26.59 5.70
CA PRO A 183 -16.26 25.82 4.50
C PRO A 183 -15.79 24.40 4.83
N THR A 184 -16.48 23.42 4.27
CA THR A 184 -16.12 21.99 4.35
C THR A 184 -14.65 21.77 3.97
N PRO A 185 -13.85 21.08 4.82
CA PRO A 185 -12.46 20.78 4.50
C PRO A 185 -12.35 19.94 3.22
N ASN A 186 -11.27 20.13 2.47
CA ASN A 186 -11.01 19.36 1.26
C ASN A 186 -10.40 18.00 1.64
N PHE A 187 -11.22 16.98 1.89
CA PHE A 187 -10.76 15.66 2.32
C PHE A 187 -11.40 14.50 1.55
N PHE A 188 -10.84 13.30 1.74
CA PHE A 188 -11.44 12.01 1.41
C PHE A 188 -11.03 10.98 2.48
N ILE A 189 -11.72 9.84 2.52
CA ILE A 189 -11.56 8.80 3.53
C ILE A 189 -11.18 7.48 2.88
N THR A 190 -10.16 6.83 3.40
CA THR A 190 -9.73 5.49 2.99
C THR A 190 -9.74 4.52 4.16
N GLU A 191 -9.63 3.23 3.85
CA GLU A 191 -9.37 2.20 4.86
C GLU A 191 -8.05 2.50 5.61
N MET A 192 -7.96 2.04 6.87
CA MET A 192 -6.76 2.11 7.68
C MET A 192 -6.01 0.78 7.62
N LEU A 193 -4.69 0.84 7.39
CA LEU A 193 -3.78 -0.30 7.47
C LEU A 193 -2.89 -0.12 8.70
N GLU A 194 -3.13 -0.93 9.73
CA GLU A 194 -2.58 -0.70 11.06
C GLU A 194 -1.09 -1.00 11.20
N ASN A 195 -0.50 -1.78 10.28
CA ASN A 195 0.90 -2.22 10.38
C ASN A 195 1.90 -1.25 9.74
N GLY A 196 1.46 -0.04 9.37
CA GLY A 196 2.32 1.01 8.82
C GLY A 196 2.71 0.76 7.36
N ASP A 197 3.77 1.45 6.92
CA ASP A 197 4.30 1.34 5.56
C ASP A 197 5.50 0.38 5.45
N LEU A 198 5.79 -0.04 4.22
CA LEU A 198 6.87 -0.98 3.92
C LEU A 198 8.25 -0.36 4.19
N GLY A 199 8.39 0.96 4.05
CA GLY A 199 9.61 1.68 4.42
C GLY A 199 9.90 1.56 5.92
N GLN A 200 8.88 1.72 6.75
CA GLN A 200 8.95 1.44 8.19
C GLN A 200 9.31 -0.02 8.46
N PHE A 201 8.64 -0.98 7.81
CA PHE A 201 8.92 -2.40 7.97
C PHE A 201 10.40 -2.73 7.69
N ILE A 202 10.93 -2.26 6.55
CA ILE A 202 12.35 -2.44 6.17
C ILE A 202 13.28 -1.83 7.23
N THR A 203 12.96 -0.63 7.72
CA THR A 203 13.73 0.06 8.75
C THR A 203 13.80 -0.77 10.04
N LEU A 204 12.66 -1.30 10.48
CA LEU A 204 12.56 -2.13 11.68
C LEU A 204 13.35 -3.43 11.55
N VAL A 205 13.18 -4.16 10.44
CA VAL A 205 13.95 -5.39 10.19
C VAL A 205 15.46 -5.12 10.29
N ARG A 206 15.93 -4.02 9.69
CA ARG A 206 17.35 -3.63 9.76
C ARG A 206 17.78 -3.28 11.18
N GLN A 207 16.99 -2.51 11.92
CA GLN A 207 17.32 -2.08 13.29
C GLN A 207 17.41 -3.27 14.25
N HIS A 208 16.55 -4.27 14.08
CA HIS A 208 16.56 -5.48 14.90
C HIS A 208 17.63 -6.49 14.46
N GLY A 209 18.37 -6.24 13.37
CA GLY A 209 19.33 -7.20 12.82
C GLY A 209 18.68 -8.46 12.26
N GLU A 210 17.40 -8.39 11.94
CA GLU A 210 16.59 -9.50 11.45
C GLU A 210 16.76 -9.70 9.95
N ARG A 211 16.41 -10.89 9.47
CA ARG A 211 16.35 -11.19 8.03
C ARG A 211 14.94 -11.61 7.64
N VAL A 212 14.43 -11.01 6.57
CA VAL A 212 13.16 -11.44 5.98
C VAL A 212 13.38 -12.77 5.25
N PRO A 213 12.62 -13.84 5.55
CA PRO A 213 12.74 -15.09 4.81
C PRO A 213 12.45 -14.89 3.32
N ASN A 214 13.19 -15.57 2.44
CA ASN A 214 13.00 -15.46 0.99
C ASN A 214 11.56 -15.76 0.54
N ALA A 215 10.87 -16.69 1.19
CA ALA A 215 9.48 -17.00 0.91
C ALA A 215 8.57 -15.78 1.11
N VAL A 216 8.83 -14.98 2.15
CA VAL A 216 8.08 -13.74 2.42
C VAL A 216 8.35 -12.69 1.36
N LEU A 217 9.62 -12.52 0.96
CA LEU A 217 10.00 -11.59 -0.10
C LEU A 217 9.34 -11.93 -1.44
N TRP A 218 9.25 -13.21 -1.80
CA TRP A 218 8.54 -13.65 -3.01
C TRP A 218 7.04 -13.33 -2.97
N ARG A 219 6.40 -13.42 -1.80
CA ARG A 219 5.00 -13.01 -1.63
C ARG A 219 4.83 -11.49 -1.73
N PHE A 220 5.78 -10.71 -1.24
CA PHE A 220 5.78 -9.26 -1.46
C PHE A 220 5.93 -8.92 -2.94
N CYS A 221 6.82 -9.60 -3.67
CA CYS A 221 6.91 -9.48 -5.13
C CYS A 221 5.58 -9.82 -5.82
N LEU A 222 4.88 -10.86 -5.36
CA LEU A 222 3.56 -11.20 -5.88
C LEU A 222 2.54 -10.08 -5.63
N CYS A 223 2.52 -9.48 -4.43
CA CYS A 223 1.67 -8.32 -4.14
C CYS A 223 1.94 -7.17 -5.12
N PHE A 224 3.21 -6.86 -5.41
CA PHE A 224 3.56 -5.82 -6.38
C PHE A 224 3.07 -6.13 -7.79
N ILE A 225 3.15 -7.39 -8.22
CA ILE A 225 2.58 -7.81 -9.51
C ILE A 225 1.05 -7.61 -9.51
N ARG A 226 0.37 -7.99 -8.42
CA ARG A 226 -1.09 -7.79 -8.26
C ARG A 226 -1.46 -6.31 -8.34
N MET A 227 -0.69 -5.41 -7.71
CA MET A 227 -0.87 -3.96 -7.82
C MET A 227 -0.74 -3.46 -9.27
N CYS A 228 0.28 -3.91 -10.00
CA CYS A 228 0.44 -3.58 -11.42
C CYS A 228 -0.73 -4.09 -12.27
N ILE A 229 -1.25 -5.29 -11.97
CA ILE A 229 -2.44 -5.82 -12.64
C ILE A 229 -3.67 -4.96 -12.32
N ALA A 230 -3.87 -4.52 -11.06
CA ALA A 230 -4.95 -3.58 -10.73
C ALA A 230 -4.85 -2.29 -11.55
N LEU A 231 -3.66 -1.72 -11.70
CA LEU A 231 -3.47 -0.50 -12.49
C LEU A 231 -3.82 -0.71 -13.97
N ALA A 232 -3.35 -1.82 -14.56
CA ALA A 232 -3.60 -2.14 -15.97
C ALA A 232 -5.03 -2.62 -16.25
N HIS A 233 -5.65 -3.32 -15.29
CA HIS A 233 -6.97 -3.94 -15.41
C HIS A 233 -7.83 -3.66 -14.16
N PRO A 234 -8.24 -2.40 -13.94
CA PRO A 234 -8.95 -2.00 -12.72
C PRO A 234 -10.28 -2.73 -12.55
N PRO A 235 -10.52 -3.47 -11.45
CA PRO A 235 -11.70 -4.31 -11.32
C PRO A 235 -13.03 -3.56 -11.45
N SER A 236 -13.10 -2.32 -10.96
CA SER A 236 -14.34 -1.52 -11.02
C SER A 236 -14.78 -1.14 -12.45
N LEU A 237 -13.83 -1.09 -13.39
CA LEU A 237 -14.08 -0.70 -14.78
C LEU A 237 -14.45 -1.88 -15.68
N LEU A 238 -14.23 -3.11 -15.20
CA LEU A 238 -14.43 -4.32 -15.98
C LEU A 238 -15.83 -4.88 -15.74
N LYS A 239 -16.57 -5.08 -16.83
CA LYS A 239 -17.96 -5.59 -16.79
C LYS A 239 -18.07 -6.92 -16.03
N ASP A 240 -17.11 -7.81 -16.23
CA ASP A 240 -17.09 -9.16 -15.65
C ASP A 240 -16.90 -9.18 -14.11
N PHE A 241 -16.50 -8.04 -13.52
CA PHE A 241 -16.25 -7.86 -12.10
C PHE A 241 -17.27 -6.94 -11.42
N LYS A 242 -18.25 -6.40 -12.17
CA LYS A 242 -19.25 -5.47 -11.65
C LYS A 242 -20.10 -6.10 -10.54
N ASP A 243 -20.53 -7.34 -10.72
CA ASP A 243 -21.42 -8.04 -9.77
C ASP A 243 -20.67 -8.91 -8.76
N ARG A 244 -19.33 -8.98 -8.87
CA ARG A 244 -18.52 -9.74 -7.91
C ARG A 244 -18.38 -8.99 -6.58
N PRO A 245 -18.43 -9.70 -5.44
CA PRO A 245 -18.16 -9.10 -4.14
C PRO A 245 -16.70 -8.66 -4.05
N ALA A 246 -16.46 -7.56 -3.32
CA ALA A 246 -15.13 -7.09 -2.99
C ALA A 246 -14.61 -7.76 -1.70
N PRO A 247 -13.28 -7.84 -1.48
CA PRO A 247 -12.21 -7.51 -2.42
C PRO A 247 -12.05 -8.57 -3.53
N ILE A 248 -11.47 -8.18 -4.66
CA ILE A 248 -11.18 -9.03 -5.81
C ILE A 248 -9.66 -9.10 -5.97
N SER A 249 -9.11 -10.31 -5.85
CA SER A 249 -7.70 -10.57 -6.17
C SER A 249 -7.44 -10.36 -7.66
N GLU A 250 -6.42 -9.59 -7.97
CA GLU A 250 -6.14 -9.06 -9.31
C GLU A 250 -5.57 -10.13 -10.22
N THR A 251 -6.33 -10.54 -11.22
CA THR A 251 -5.86 -11.42 -12.29
C THR A 251 -6.02 -10.73 -13.62
N VAL A 252 -5.08 -10.93 -14.55
CA VAL A 252 -5.26 -10.49 -15.94
C VAL A 252 -6.44 -11.27 -16.53
N PRO A 253 -7.58 -10.63 -16.83
CA PRO A 253 -8.71 -11.36 -17.37
C PRO A 253 -8.42 -11.72 -18.83
N GLU A 254 -8.71 -12.94 -19.23
CA GLU A 254 -8.34 -13.44 -20.58
C GLU A 254 -8.88 -12.54 -21.69
N LYS A 255 -10.12 -12.06 -21.53
CA LYS A 255 -10.78 -11.14 -22.46
C LYS A 255 -10.07 -9.80 -22.65
N TYR A 256 -9.36 -9.32 -21.63
CA TYR A 256 -8.74 -7.99 -21.60
C TYR A 256 -7.21 -8.05 -21.63
N LYS A 257 -6.64 -9.24 -21.82
CA LYS A 257 -5.18 -9.49 -21.74
C LYS A 257 -4.34 -8.60 -22.66
N HIS A 258 -4.89 -8.19 -23.80
CA HIS A 258 -4.22 -7.33 -24.79
C HIS A 258 -4.69 -5.87 -24.74
N GLU A 259 -5.52 -5.52 -23.76
CA GLU A 259 -6.12 -4.19 -23.60
C GLU A 259 -5.80 -3.61 -22.21
N PRO A 260 -4.52 -3.45 -21.83
CA PRO A 260 -4.16 -2.79 -20.58
C PRO A 260 -4.48 -1.30 -20.66
N ILE A 261 -5.07 -0.76 -19.60
CA ILE A 261 -5.23 0.68 -19.43
C ILE A 261 -3.85 1.27 -19.08
N PRO A 262 -3.39 2.34 -19.74
CA PRO A 262 -2.09 2.95 -19.50
C PRO A 262 -2.08 3.81 -18.21
N ASN A 263 -2.45 3.21 -17.08
CA ASN A 263 -2.40 3.86 -15.77
C ASN A 263 -1.00 3.75 -15.18
N VAL A 264 -0.43 4.89 -14.81
CA VAL A 264 0.89 4.98 -14.20
C VAL A 264 0.77 5.60 -12.80
N HIS A 265 1.36 4.95 -11.80
CA HIS A 265 1.31 5.40 -10.40
C HIS A 265 2.23 6.62 -10.14
N PHE A 266 3.33 6.76 -10.89
CA PHE A 266 4.38 7.78 -10.77
C PHE A 266 5.17 7.83 -9.45
N ASP A 267 4.63 7.33 -8.34
CA ASP A 267 5.26 7.42 -7.01
C ASP A 267 5.29 6.06 -6.27
N PHE A 268 5.91 5.05 -6.89
CA PHE A 268 5.97 3.68 -6.34
C PHE A 268 7.11 3.54 -5.30
N ASP A 269 7.00 4.27 -4.20
CA ASP A 269 7.95 4.28 -3.07
C ASP A 269 7.49 3.36 -1.93
N PRO A 270 8.41 2.71 -1.17
CA PRO A 270 8.03 1.89 0.00
C PRO A 270 7.15 2.59 1.04
N LYS A 271 7.19 3.94 1.14
CA LYS A 271 6.32 4.72 2.04
C LYS A 271 4.88 4.84 1.54
N ASN A 272 4.64 4.56 0.26
CA ASN A 272 3.33 4.51 -0.36
C ASN A 272 2.77 3.08 -0.41
N VAL A 273 3.52 2.09 0.07
CA VAL A 273 3.12 0.69 0.16
C VAL A 273 2.86 0.36 1.63
N PHE A 274 1.63 0.03 1.96
CA PHE A 274 1.18 -0.24 3.31
C PHE A 274 1.09 -1.74 3.59
N VAL A 275 1.40 -2.09 4.83
CA VAL A 275 1.35 -3.47 5.34
C VAL A 275 -0.02 -3.69 5.97
N GLY A 276 -0.78 -4.60 5.40
CA GLY A 276 -2.07 -5.07 5.90
C GLY A 276 -1.93 -6.24 6.86
N ASN A 277 -3.07 -6.86 7.18
CA ASN A 277 -3.12 -8.02 8.06
C ASN A 277 -2.71 -9.31 7.32
N ILE A 278 -2.26 -10.29 8.09
CA ILE A 278 -2.09 -11.67 7.60
C ILE A 278 -3.49 -12.26 7.47
N SER A 279 -3.83 -12.76 6.28
CA SER A 279 -5.08 -13.46 6.05
C SER A 279 -5.00 -14.87 6.62
N GLN A 280 -6.13 -15.47 6.98
CA GLN A 280 -6.17 -16.89 7.36
C GLN A 280 -6.32 -17.81 6.13
N LYS A 281 -6.46 -17.25 4.92
CA LYS A 281 -6.70 -17.99 3.67
C LYS A 281 -6.09 -17.28 2.47
N GLY A 282 -5.65 -18.05 1.47
CA GLY A 282 -5.22 -17.53 0.16
C GLY A 282 -3.73 -17.23 0.06
N GLU A 283 -3.35 -16.27 -0.80
CA GLU A 283 -1.94 -15.94 -1.07
C GLU A 283 -1.22 -15.27 0.11
N HIS A 284 -2.00 -14.77 1.08
CA HIS A 284 -1.56 -14.01 2.25
C HIS A 284 -1.75 -14.77 3.56
N ASP A 285 -1.75 -16.11 3.49
CA ASP A 285 -1.91 -17.01 4.64
C ASP A 285 -0.70 -17.03 5.59
N LEU A 286 0.48 -16.74 5.05
CA LEU A 286 1.76 -16.74 5.78
C LEU A 286 2.46 -15.38 5.76
N THR A 287 1.93 -14.41 5.03
CA THR A 287 2.54 -13.09 4.82
C THR A 287 1.50 -12.00 4.85
N PRO A 288 1.81 -10.81 5.39
CA PRO A 288 0.87 -9.71 5.38
C PRO A 288 0.59 -9.26 3.95
N LEU A 289 -0.68 -8.95 3.67
CA LEU A 289 -1.10 -8.33 2.42
C LEU A 289 -0.44 -6.97 2.27
N LEU A 290 0.18 -6.67 1.12
CA LEU A 290 0.63 -5.32 0.82
C LEU A 290 -0.41 -4.58 -0.02
N LYS A 291 -0.65 -3.30 0.29
CA LYS A 291 -1.51 -2.42 -0.51
C LYS A 291 -0.81 -1.12 -0.87
N VAL A 292 -0.99 -0.60 -2.09
CA VAL A 292 -0.42 0.69 -2.49
C VAL A 292 -1.47 1.82 -2.43
N ILE A 293 -1.03 3.03 -2.09
CA ILE A 293 -1.80 4.28 -2.13
C ILE A 293 -1.01 5.36 -2.88
N GLY A 294 -1.66 6.46 -3.27
CA GLY A 294 -0.98 7.65 -3.77
C GLY A 294 -0.98 7.75 -5.30
N LEU A 295 -2.18 7.70 -5.89
CA LEU A 295 -2.38 7.72 -7.34
C LEU A 295 -2.59 9.15 -7.85
N ALA A 296 -1.59 10.00 -7.60
CA ALA A 296 -1.57 11.34 -8.15
C ALA A 296 -1.07 11.28 -9.61
N GLY A 297 -1.96 10.98 -10.56
CA GLY A 297 -1.54 10.96 -11.97
C GLY A 297 -2.47 10.32 -12.99
N ILE A 298 -3.70 9.92 -12.63
CA ILE A 298 -4.63 9.37 -13.63
C ILE A 298 -5.19 10.52 -14.48
N SER A 299 -4.62 10.71 -15.67
CA SER A 299 -5.27 11.42 -16.77
C SER A 299 -6.20 10.44 -17.47
N THR A 300 -7.51 10.63 -17.31
CA THR A 300 -8.51 10.10 -18.25
C THR A 300 -8.58 10.99 -19.47
#